data_AF-S2ZHG4-F1
#
_entry.id   AF-S2ZHG4-F1
#
_cell.length_a   1.000
_cell.length_b   1.000
_cell.length_c   1.000
_cell.angle_alpha   90.00
_cell.angle_beta   90.00
_cell.angle_gamma   90.00
#
_symmetry.space_group_name_H-M   'P 1'
#
loop_
_entity.id
_entity.type
_entity.pdbx_description
1 polymer ?
#
loop_
_entity_poly.entity_id
_entity_poly.type
_entity_poly.pdbx_seq_one_letter_code
_entity_poly.pdbx_strand_id
1 'polypeptide(L)'
;MSAWTAKEREAYANDLDDPRALIAVSAARSKADQDPSTWMPPCAGYACQYATDWVADKTRYQLAIDPTESKALTETLSRCPNEPITVMRVR
;
A
#
# COMPACT_ATOMS: atom_id res chain seq x y z
N MET A 1 6.89 -17.06 5.53
CA MET A 1 5.74 -17.75 4.93
C MET A 1 4.48 -17.02 5.37
N SER A 2 3.71 -16.45 4.44
CA SER A 2 2.50 -15.69 4.78
C SER A 2 1.46 -16.63 5.40
N ALA A 3 0.92 -16.28 6.56
CA ALA A 3 -0.10 -17.05 7.27
C ALA A 3 -1.48 -17.06 6.58
N TRP A 4 -1.59 -16.53 5.35
CA TRP A 4 -2.85 -16.37 4.63
C TRP A 4 -3.25 -17.63 3.86
N THR A 5 -4.51 -18.02 4.04
CA THR A 5 -5.22 -18.99 3.21
C THR A 5 -5.36 -18.49 1.76
N ALA A 6 -5.67 -19.40 0.84
CA ALA A 6 -5.97 -19.02 -0.54
C ALA A 6 -7.17 -18.05 -0.62
N LYS A 7 -8.18 -18.24 0.24
CA LYS A 7 -9.37 -17.39 0.30
C LYS A 7 -9.05 -15.97 0.76
N GLU A 8 -8.15 -15.80 1.74
CA GLU A 8 -7.71 -14.47 2.19
C GLU A 8 -6.90 -13.75 1.10
N ARG A 9 -6.03 -14.47 0.38
CA ARG A 9 -5.30 -13.91 -0.76
C ARG A 9 -6.23 -13.48 -1.89
N GLU A 10 -7.26 -14.27 -2.18
CA GLU A 10 -8.27 -13.94 -3.19
C GLU A 10 -9.13 -12.74 -2.76
N ALA A 11 -9.53 -12.68 -1.49
CA ALA A 11 -10.26 -11.53 -0.95
C ALA A 11 -9.44 -10.25 -1.01
N TYR A 12 -8.13 -10.32 -0.70
CA TYR A 12 -7.21 -9.19 -0.86
C TYR A 12 -7.07 -8.75 -2.32
N ALA A 13 -6.86 -9.71 -3.24
CA ALA A 13 -6.66 -9.41 -4.65
C ALA A 13 -7.90 -8.81 -5.35
N ASN A 14 -9.09 -9.04 -4.80
CA ASN A 14 -10.37 -8.63 -5.38
C ASN A 14 -11.14 -7.62 -4.51
N ASP A 15 -10.49 -6.97 -3.53
CA ASP A 15 -11.17 -6.00 -2.68
C ASP A 15 -11.47 -4.71 -3.45
N LEU A 16 -12.76 -4.49 -3.68
CA LEU A 16 -13.31 -3.29 -4.30
C LEU A 16 -14.04 -2.40 -3.29
N ASP A 17 -14.08 -2.79 -2.01
CA ASP A 17 -14.73 -2.03 -0.94
C ASP A 17 -13.86 -0.85 -0.48
N ASP A 18 -12.59 -0.81 -0.90
CA ASP A 18 -11.69 0.31 -0.70
C ASP A 18 -11.51 1.09 -2.02
N PRO A 19 -11.93 2.36 -2.12
CA PRO A 19 -11.76 3.15 -3.34
C PRO A 19 -10.28 3.35 -3.72
N ARG A 20 -9.33 3.16 -2.79
CA ARG A 20 -7.88 3.20 -3.05
C ARG A 20 -7.40 2.01 -3.89
N ALA A 21 -8.05 0.85 -3.77
CA ALA A 21 -7.67 -0.38 -4.47
C ALA A 21 -7.78 -0.28 -6.00
N LEU A 22 -8.54 0.70 -6.50
CA LEU A 22 -8.73 0.95 -7.93
C LEU A 22 -7.68 1.88 -8.55
N ILE A 23 -6.78 2.44 -7.74
CA ILE A 23 -5.83 3.45 -8.20
C ILE A 23 -4.47 2.81 -8.45
N ALA A 24 -4.27 2.28 -9.67
CA ALA A 24 -2.98 2.26 -10.41
C ALA A 24 -2.96 1.19 -11.52
N VAL A 25 -3.40 1.52 -12.74
CA VAL A 25 -3.41 0.53 -13.85
C VAL A 25 -2.23 0.67 -14.82
N SER A 26 -1.54 1.82 -14.87
CA SER A 26 -0.45 2.03 -15.86
C SER A 26 0.96 1.72 -15.34
N ALA A 27 1.25 1.93 -14.05
CA ALA A 27 2.58 1.68 -13.45
C ALA A 27 2.75 0.28 -12.84
N ALA A 28 1.66 -0.48 -12.72
CA ALA A 28 1.60 -1.73 -11.96
C ALA A 28 2.54 -2.85 -12.48
N ARG A 29 2.85 -2.87 -13.79
CA ARG A 29 3.76 -3.89 -14.36
C ARG A 29 5.19 -3.79 -13.84
N SER A 30 5.69 -2.59 -13.59
CA SER A 30 7.07 -2.39 -13.11
C SER A 30 7.19 -2.60 -11.60
N LYS A 31 6.09 -2.49 -10.86
CA LYS A 31 6.03 -2.71 -9.41
C LYS A 31 6.08 -4.21 -9.03
N ALA A 32 5.29 -5.06 -9.70
CA ALA A 32 5.12 -6.47 -9.32
C ALA A 32 4.88 -6.65 -7.79
N ASP A 33 5.66 -7.50 -7.13
CA ASP A 33 5.65 -7.79 -5.69
C ASP A 33 6.58 -6.88 -4.86
N GLN A 34 7.19 -5.86 -5.48
CA GLN A 34 8.10 -4.93 -4.82
C GLN A 34 7.34 -4.00 -3.86
N ASP A 35 7.93 -3.80 -2.68
CA ASP A 35 7.46 -2.85 -1.68
C ASP A 35 8.08 -1.44 -1.89
N PRO A 36 7.59 -0.40 -1.18
CA PRO A 36 8.08 0.98 -1.28
C PRO A 36 9.58 1.20 -1.06
N SER A 37 10.30 0.27 -0.42
CA SER A 37 11.76 0.35 -0.31
C SER A 37 12.48 0.01 -1.62
N THR A 38 11.83 -0.78 -2.48
CA THR A 38 12.40 -1.27 -3.74
C THR A 38 11.83 -0.53 -4.94
N TRP A 39 10.55 -0.13 -4.87
CA TRP A 39 9.89 0.57 -5.97
C TRP A 39 8.94 1.66 -5.47
N MET A 40 9.06 2.84 -6.07
CA MET A 40 8.14 3.96 -5.90
C MET A 40 7.71 4.48 -7.29
N PRO A 41 6.49 5.03 -7.41
CA PRO A 41 6.02 5.58 -8.68
C PRO A 41 6.94 6.73 -9.14
N PRO A 42 7.32 6.80 -10.43
CA PRO A 42 8.23 7.83 -10.95
C PRO A 42 7.60 9.23 -10.93
N CYS A 43 6.28 9.32 -10.90
CA CYS A 43 5.55 10.59 -10.79
C CYS A 43 5.56 11.08 -9.34
N ALA A 44 6.37 12.09 -9.04
CA ALA A 44 6.50 12.66 -7.70
C ALA A 44 5.16 13.10 -7.08
N GLY A 45 4.22 13.63 -7.90
CA GLY A 45 2.88 14.01 -7.44
C GLY A 45 2.03 12.85 -6.94
N TYR A 46 2.41 11.61 -7.25
CA TYR A 46 1.71 10.39 -6.86
C TYR A 46 2.41 9.63 -5.72
N ALA A 47 3.63 10.03 -5.33
CA ALA A 47 4.40 9.34 -4.29
C ALA A 47 3.71 9.42 -2.91
N CYS A 48 3.13 10.57 -2.57
CA CYS A 48 2.40 10.76 -1.31
C CYS A 48 1.13 9.93 -1.25
N GLN A 49 0.35 9.95 -2.33
CA GLN A 49 -0.86 9.14 -2.43
C GLN A 49 -0.52 7.66 -2.34
N TYR A 50 0.47 7.19 -3.12
CA TYR A 50 0.90 5.80 -3.10
C TYR A 50 1.38 5.33 -1.72
N ALA A 51 2.23 6.11 -1.03
CA ALA A 51 2.70 5.75 0.30
C ALA A 51 1.56 5.73 1.34
N THR A 52 0.59 6.64 1.21
CA THR A 52 -0.59 6.69 2.07
C THR A 52 -1.50 5.50 1.84
N ASP A 53 -1.79 5.18 0.58
CA ASP A 53 -2.61 4.04 0.18
C ASP A 53 -1.96 2.72 0.62
N TRP A 54 -0.64 2.60 0.48
CA TRP A 54 0.12 1.45 0.95
C TRP A 54 -0.03 1.21 2.46
N VAL A 55 0.11 2.26 3.28
CA VAL A 55 -0.09 2.16 4.74
C VAL A 55 -1.53 1.82 5.07
N ALA A 56 -2.49 2.40 4.34
CA ALA A 56 -3.91 2.12 4.54
C ALA A 56 -4.26 0.65 4.25
N ASP A 57 -3.81 0.11 3.12
CA ASP A 57 -4.03 -1.28 2.72
C ASP A 57 -3.43 -2.24 3.75
N LYS A 58 -2.17 -2.01 4.14
CA LYS A 58 -1.54 -2.84 5.17
C LYS A 58 -2.25 -2.76 6.52
N THR A 59 -2.77 -1.59 6.88
CA THR A 59 -3.56 -1.40 8.10
C THR A 59 -4.91 -2.13 8.02
N ARG A 60 -5.57 -2.08 6.86
CA ARG A 60 -6.87 -2.72 6.60
C ARG A 60 -6.77 -4.24 6.75
N TYR A 61 -5.70 -4.83 6.24
CA TYR A 61 -5.44 -6.26 6.22
C TYR A 61 -4.54 -6.79 7.34
N GLN A 62 -4.13 -5.93 8.27
CA GLN A 62 -3.21 -6.27 9.35
C GLN A 62 -1.89 -6.89 8.86
N LEU A 63 -1.39 -6.39 7.73
CA LEU A 63 -0.12 -6.80 7.16
C LEU A 63 1.06 -6.17 7.91
N ALA A 64 2.10 -6.97 8.11
CA ALA A 64 3.35 -6.47 8.69
C ALA A 64 4.07 -5.52 7.73
N ILE A 65 4.74 -4.53 8.31
CA ILE A 65 5.73 -3.68 7.64
C ILE A 65 7.11 -4.06 8.16
N ASP A 66 8.05 -4.34 7.27
CA ASP A 66 9.43 -4.61 7.68
C ASP A 66 10.22 -3.30 7.91
N PRO A 67 11.39 -3.35 8.57
CA PRO A 67 12.14 -2.13 8.90
C PRO A 67 12.58 -1.30 7.70
N THR A 68 12.89 -1.93 6.57
CA THR A 68 13.36 -1.23 5.35
C THR A 68 12.20 -0.48 4.71
N GLU A 69 11.06 -1.16 4.62
CA GLU A 69 9.82 -0.60 4.15
C GLU A 69 9.32 0.54 5.03
N SER A 70 9.35 0.37 6.36
CA SER A 70 8.98 1.41 7.32
C SER A 70 9.81 2.68 7.14
N LYS A 71 11.12 2.52 6.93
CA LYS A 71 12.03 3.63 6.66
C LYS A 71 11.67 4.36 5.37
N ALA A 72 11.46 3.62 4.27
CA ALA A 72 11.11 4.21 2.97
C ALA A 72 9.76 4.96 3.02
N LEU A 73 8.77 4.39 3.70
CA LEU A 73 7.47 5.02 3.93
C LEU A 73 7.61 6.30 4.76
N THR A 74 8.38 6.25 5.86
CA THR A 74 8.61 7.41 6.73
C THR A 74 9.31 8.54 5.98
N GLU A 75 10.37 8.24 5.22
CA GLU A 75 11.10 9.22 4.43
C GLU A 75 10.20 9.87 3.36
N THR A 76 9.35 9.07 2.71
CA THR A 76 8.39 9.57 1.71
C THR A 76 7.33 10.46 2.36
N LEU A 77 6.65 9.96 3.39
CA LEU A 77 5.55 10.64 4.07
C LEU A 77 6.00 11.91 4.79
N SER A 78 7.28 12.01 5.19
CA SER A 78 7.84 13.24 5.78
C SER A 78 7.76 14.47 4.85
N ARG A 79 7.57 14.26 3.54
CA ARG A 79 7.49 15.30 2.51
C ARG A 79 6.04 15.52 2.01
N CYS A 80 5.08 14.87 2.64
CA CYS A 80 3.69 14.83 2.22
C CYS A 80 2.78 15.66 3.13
N PRO A 81 1.58 16.06 2.67
CA PRO A 81 0.56 16.63 3.53
C PRO A 81 0.26 15.71 4.72
N ASN A 82 0.19 16.28 5.91
CA ASN A 82 -0.18 15.55 7.12
C ASN A 82 -1.70 15.57 7.29
N GLU A 83 -2.37 14.65 6.60
CA GLU A 83 -3.83 14.53 6.58
C GLU A 83 -4.30 13.24 7.25
N PRO A 84 -5.39 13.28 8.04
CA PRO A 84 -5.93 12.06 8.62
C PRO A 84 -6.54 11.17 7.54
N ILE A 85 -6.27 9.87 7.63
CA ILE A 85 -6.90 8.85 6.79
C ILE A 85 -7.88 8.00 7.61
N THR A 86 -8.97 7.58 6.95
CA THR A 86 -9.89 6.59 7.52
C THR A 86 -9.62 5.23 6.87
N VAL A 87 -9.48 4.20 7.71
CA VAL A 87 -9.27 2.82 7.27
C VAL A 87 -10.30 1.93 7.92
N MET A 88 -11.17 1.33 7.10
CA MET A 88 -12.03 0.24 7.55
C MET A 88 -11.20 -1.04 7.52
N ARG A 89 -11.08 -1.75 8.63
CA ARG A 89 -10.36 -3.04 8.68
C ARG A 89 -11.25 -4.16 8.17
N VAL A 90 -10.68 -5.05 7.36
CA VAL A 90 -11.35 -6.32 7.06
C VAL A 90 -11.29 -7.19 8.32
N ARG A 91 -12.39 -7.89 8.61
CA ARG A 91 -12.49 -8.79 9.77
C ARG A 91 -11.99 -10.18 9.43
#